data_AF-A0A0S3U9A9-F1
#
_entry.id   AF-A0A0S3U9A9-F1
#
_cell.length_a   1.000
_cell.length_b   1.000
_cell.length_c   1.000
_cell.angle_alpha   90.00
_cell.angle_beta   90.00
_cell.angle_gamma   90.00
#
_symmetry.space_group_name_H-M   'P 1'
#
loop_
_entity.id
_entity.type
_entity.pdbx_description
1 polymer ?
#
loop_
_entity_poly.entity_id
_entity_poly.type
_entity_poly.pdbx_seq_one_letter_code
_entity_poly.pdbx_strand_id
1 'polypeptide(L)'
;MIAIYPGSFDPITYGHLDIIKRGAHLFDRVIVAVLRNPNKTPLFSVQQRLDQIRIAAQHLPNVEADSFEGLTVTYAQMQGASALIRGLRAVSDFEMELQMAHTNKTIATQIETVFLATSNEFSFLSSSVVKEIARFGGSIDHLVPTHVAEDIYRCYAKTHPVSLPKDSPQTIVATTLPETCNE
;
A
#
# COMPACT_ATOMS: atom_id res chain seq x y z
N MET A 1 8.28 -20.77 -2.23
CA MET A 1 7.44 -20.32 -1.10
C MET A 1 6.69 -19.06 -1.50
N ILE A 2 5.35 -19.08 -1.38
CA ILE A 2 4.48 -17.93 -1.66
C ILE A 2 4.21 -17.19 -0.34
N ALA A 3 4.33 -15.87 -0.37
CA ALA A 3 4.00 -15.00 0.76
C ALA A 3 2.91 -13.99 0.39
N ILE A 4 2.03 -13.68 1.34
CA ILE A 4 1.04 -12.61 1.21
C ILE A 4 1.53 -11.42 2.03
N TYR A 5 1.55 -10.22 1.42
CA TYR A 5 1.71 -8.97 2.13
C TYR A 5 0.35 -8.25 2.19
N PRO A 6 -0.46 -8.48 3.23
CA PRO A 6 -1.79 -7.91 3.33
C PRO A 6 -1.74 -6.47 3.86
N GLY A 7 -2.63 -5.61 3.36
CA GLY A 7 -2.72 -4.22 3.81
C GLY A 7 -3.89 -3.47 3.20
N SER A 8 -4.17 -2.28 3.73
CA SER A 8 -5.14 -1.39 3.08
C SER A 8 -4.53 -0.65 1.89
N PHE A 9 -3.24 -0.30 1.94
CA PHE A 9 -2.52 0.40 0.86
C PHE A 9 -3.28 1.61 0.32
N ASP A 10 -3.69 2.52 1.19
CA ASP A 10 -4.56 3.65 0.85
C ASP A 10 -3.87 5.02 1.13
N PRO A 11 -2.89 5.42 0.30
CA PRO A 11 -2.31 4.67 -0.82
C PRO A 11 -1.10 3.79 -0.42
N ILE A 12 -0.49 3.12 -1.40
CA ILE A 12 0.88 2.59 -1.28
C ILE A 12 1.89 3.74 -1.07
N THR A 13 2.98 3.46 -0.33
CA THR A 13 4.01 4.45 0.04
C THR A 13 5.41 3.86 -0.11
N TYR A 14 6.48 4.67 -0.02
CA TYR A 14 7.84 4.13 -0.04
C TYR A 14 8.13 3.14 1.10
N GLY A 15 7.50 3.33 2.26
CA GLY A 15 7.58 2.37 3.37
C GLY A 15 7.02 1.00 3.00
N HIS A 16 5.87 0.96 2.29
CA HIS A 16 5.33 -0.31 1.78
C HIS A 16 6.24 -0.93 0.72
N LEU A 17 6.81 -0.12 -0.17
CA LEU A 17 7.69 -0.59 -1.25
C LEU A 17 9.00 -1.18 -0.71
N ASP A 18 9.55 -0.67 0.39
CA ASP A 18 10.69 -1.28 1.08
C ASP A 18 10.36 -2.73 1.51
N ILE A 19 9.20 -2.92 2.16
CA ILE A 19 8.73 -4.23 2.60
C ILE A 19 8.46 -5.16 1.41
N ILE A 20 7.84 -4.66 0.34
CA ILE A 20 7.57 -5.42 -0.89
C ILE A 20 8.89 -5.87 -1.52
N LYS A 21 9.86 -4.97 -1.69
CA LYS A 21 11.16 -5.26 -2.30
C LYS A 21 11.94 -6.30 -1.49
N ARG A 22 11.93 -6.17 -0.16
CA ARG A 22 12.61 -7.13 0.72
C ARG A 22 11.89 -8.47 0.78
N GLY A 23 10.56 -8.47 0.79
CA GLY A 23 9.76 -9.69 0.65
C GLY A 23 10.06 -10.41 -0.67
N ALA A 24 10.12 -9.67 -1.78
CA ALA A 24 10.43 -10.22 -3.10
C ALA A 24 11.83 -10.85 -3.17
N HIS A 25 12.76 -10.45 -2.30
CA HIS A 25 14.06 -11.09 -2.19
C HIS A 25 14.05 -12.39 -1.35
N LEU A 26 13.10 -12.52 -0.42
CA LEU A 26 13.01 -13.65 0.51
C LEU A 26 12.10 -14.78 0.02
N PHE A 27 11.17 -14.49 -0.88
CA PHE A 27 10.13 -15.41 -1.32
C PHE A 27 10.11 -15.55 -2.85
N ASP A 28 9.75 -16.74 -3.33
CA ASP A 28 9.65 -17.01 -4.77
C ASP A 28 8.53 -16.20 -5.43
N ARG A 29 7.47 -15.87 -4.67
CA ARG A 29 6.34 -15.06 -5.11
C ARG A 29 5.75 -14.29 -3.95
N VAL A 30 5.50 -12.99 -4.14
CA VAL A 30 4.85 -12.12 -3.15
C VAL A 30 3.56 -11.57 -3.73
N ILE A 31 2.45 -11.80 -3.03
CA ILE A 31 1.15 -11.23 -3.39
C ILE A 31 0.86 -10.08 -2.43
N VAL A 32 0.86 -8.86 -2.94
CA VAL A 32 0.45 -7.66 -2.21
C VAL A 32 -1.07 -7.61 -2.22
N ALA A 33 -1.68 -7.96 -1.09
CA ALA A 33 -3.09 -8.25 -1.00
C ALA A 33 -3.86 -7.09 -0.36
N VAL A 34 -4.63 -6.37 -1.18
CA VAL A 34 -5.48 -5.26 -0.77
C VAL A 34 -6.71 -5.81 -0.02
N LEU A 35 -6.79 -5.56 1.28
CA LEU A 35 -7.96 -5.89 2.07
C LEU A 35 -9.10 -4.91 1.75
N ARG A 36 -10.26 -5.45 1.37
CA ARG A 36 -11.51 -4.68 1.36
C ARG A 36 -12.12 -4.69 2.76
N ASN A 37 -12.00 -3.56 3.46
CA ASN A 37 -12.59 -3.38 4.77
C ASN A 37 -13.89 -2.57 4.66
N PRO A 38 -15.08 -3.18 4.88
CA PRO A 38 -16.36 -2.47 4.76
C PRO A 38 -16.57 -1.41 5.85
N ASN A 39 -15.81 -1.45 6.95
CA ASN A 39 -15.91 -0.51 8.06
C ASN A 39 -15.02 0.74 7.89
N LYS A 40 -14.32 0.87 6.76
CA LYS A 40 -13.47 2.03 6.46
C LYS A 40 -13.87 2.62 5.12
N THR A 41 -13.80 3.94 5.02
CA THR A 41 -13.92 4.68 3.75
C THR A 41 -12.51 4.99 3.25
N PRO A 42 -11.91 4.18 2.36
CA PRO A 42 -10.59 4.46 1.81
C PRO A 42 -10.68 5.61 0.81
N LEU A 43 -9.64 6.43 0.71
CA LEU A 43 -9.55 7.53 -0.27
C LEU A 43 -9.67 6.97 -1.70
N PHE A 44 -9.00 5.85 -1.94
CA PHE A 44 -8.97 5.16 -3.21
C PHE A 44 -9.82 3.88 -3.18
N SER A 45 -10.56 3.63 -4.27
CA SER A 45 -11.22 2.36 -4.52
C SER A 45 -10.23 1.19 -4.48
N VAL A 46 -10.72 -0.04 -4.32
CA VAL A 46 -9.87 -1.24 -4.37
C VAL A 46 -9.09 -1.27 -5.69
N GLN A 47 -9.76 -1.00 -6.81
CA GLN A 47 -9.14 -1.02 -8.13
C GLN A 47 -8.01 0.01 -8.27
N GLN A 48 -8.24 1.27 -7.87
CA GLN A 48 -7.21 2.30 -7.89
C GLN A 48 -5.99 1.90 -7.05
N ARG A 49 -6.19 1.31 -5.87
CA ARG A 49 -5.08 0.84 -5.02
C ARG A 49 -4.31 -0.31 -5.67
N LEU A 50 -5.00 -1.25 -6.31
CA LEU A 50 -4.35 -2.32 -7.08
C LEU A 50 -3.50 -1.75 -8.22
N ASP A 51 -4.03 -0.78 -8.98
CA ASP A 51 -3.31 -0.17 -10.10
C ASP A 51 -2.09 0.61 -9.61
N GLN A 52 -2.21 1.35 -8.50
CA GLN A 52 -1.08 2.00 -7.85
C GLN A 52 0.02 1.01 -7.47
N ILE A 53 -0.34 -0.13 -6.88
CA ILE A 53 0.61 -1.19 -6.51
C ILE A 53 1.28 -1.79 -7.75
N ARG A 54 0.50 -2.14 -8.79
CA ARG A 54 1.01 -2.73 -10.04
C ARG A 54 2.06 -1.83 -10.68
N ILE A 55 1.77 -0.54 -10.82
CA ILE A 55 2.71 0.42 -11.40
C ILE A 55 3.96 0.57 -10.51
N ALA A 56 3.77 0.68 -9.19
CA ALA A 56 4.89 0.89 -8.27
C ALA A 56 5.83 -0.33 -8.18
N ALA A 57 5.30 -1.55 -8.33
CA ALA A 57 6.04 -2.79 -8.21
C ALA A 57 6.37 -3.47 -9.56
N GLN A 58 6.08 -2.83 -10.71
CA GLN A 58 6.24 -3.44 -12.05
C GLN A 58 7.65 -3.96 -12.37
N HIS A 59 8.67 -3.42 -11.69
CA HIS A 59 10.07 -3.81 -11.85
C HIS A 59 10.45 -5.09 -11.07
N LEU A 60 9.54 -5.61 -10.25
CA LEU A 60 9.73 -6.82 -9.44
C LEU A 60 8.93 -7.98 -10.08
N PRO A 61 9.58 -8.89 -10.83
CA PRO A 61 8.87 -9.88 -11.66
C PRO A 61 8.11 -10.94 -10.86
N ASN A 62 8.42 -11.07 -9.56
CA ASN A 62 7.79 -12.03 -8.65
C ASN A 62 6.80 -11.37 -7.67
N VAL A 63 6.37 -10.14 -7.96
CA VAL A 63 5.38 -9.41 -7.16
C VAL A 63 4.08 -9.25 -7.95
N GLU A 64 2.97 -9.59 -7.31
CA GLU A 64 1.63 -9.44 -7.87
C GLU A 64 0.74 -8.62 -6.93
N ALA A 65 -0.26 -7.95 -7.48
CA ALA A 65 -1.27 -7.22 -6.72
C ALA A 65 -2.62 -7.90 -6.88
N ASP A 66 -3.24 -8.26 -5.76
CA ASP A 66 -4.57 -8.87 -5.72
C ASP A 66 -5.38 -8.28 -4.54
N SER A 67 -6.67 -8.54 -4.51
CA SER A 67 -7.56 -8.08 -3.44
C SER A 67 -8.40 -9.22 -2.90
N PHE A 68 -8.84 -9.08 -1.65
CA PHE A 68 -9.69 -10.09 -1.03
C PHE A 68 -10.67 -9.48 -0.04
N GLU A 69 -11.69 -10.29 0.25
CA GLU A 69 -12.68 -10.09 1.30
C GLU A 69 -12.58 -11.23 2.32
N GLY A 70 -12.87 -10.93 3.58
CA GLY A 70 -12.83 -11.91 4.67
C GLY A 70 -11.47 -12.00 5.37
N LEU A 71 -11.16 -13.20 5.89
CA LEU A 71 -9.98 -13.41 6.73
C LEU A 71 -8.71 -13.58 5.88
N THR A 72 -7.67 -12.83 6.23
CA THR A 72 -6.34 -12.88 5.58
C THR A 72 -5.76 -14.30 5.53
N VAL A 73 -5.92 -15.07 6.60
CA VAL A 73 -5.43 -16.46 6.67
C VAL A 73 -6.16 -17.39 5.72
N THR A 74 -7.48 -17.19 5.53
CA THR A 74 -8.27 -17.96 4.56
C THR A 74 -7.84 -17.63 3.14
N TYR A 75 -7.64 -16.35 2.83
CA TYR A 75 -7.10 -15.94 1.54
C TYR A 75 -5.69 -16.52 1.28
N ALA A 76 -4.81 -16.48 2.28
CA ALA A 76 -3.49 -17.09 2.18
C ALA A 76 -3.55 -18.60 1.93
N GLN A 77 -4.48 -19.33 2.56
CA GLN A 77 -4.73 -20.74 2.26
C GLN A 77 -5.17 -20.95 0.81
N MET A 78 -6.11 -20.13 0.31
CA MET A 78 -6.59 -20.22 -1.07
C MET A 78 -5.48 -20.02 -2.10
N GLN A 79 -4.53 -19.13 -1.81
CA GLN A 79 -3.37 -18.86 -2.66
C GLN A 79 -2.23 -19.89 -2.50
N GLY A 80 -2.36 -20.86 -1.59
CA GLY A 80 -1.27 -21.79 -1.26
C GLY A 80 -0.06 -21.10 -0.61
N ALA A 81 -0.28 -19.97 0.05
CA ALA A 81 0.77 -19.24 0.76
C ALA A 81 1.05 -19.86 2.12
N SER A 82 2.33 -19.82 2.51
CA SER A 82 2.80 -20.32 3.81
C SER A 82 3.29 -19.21 4.73
N ALA A 83 3.32 -17.96 4.25
CA ALA A 83 3.78 -16.81 5.02
C ALA A 83 2.89 -15.58 4.83
N LEU A 84 2.66 -14.85 5.92
CA LEU A 84 2.15 -13.48 5.94
C LEU A 84 3.30 -12.54 6.28
N ILE A 85 3.56 -11.55 5.44
CA ILE A 85 4.56 -10.51 5.69
C ILE A 85 3.89 -9.38 6.46
N ARG A 86 4.53 -8.87 7.52
CA ARG A 86 4.11 -7.65 8.23
C ARG A 86 5.31 -6.72 8.43
N GLY A 87 5.11 -5.44 8.13
CA GLY A 87 6.11 -4.40 8.41
C GLY A 87 5.94 -3.87 9.82
N LEU A 88 7.04 -3.72 10.55
CA LEU A 88 7.04 -3.11 11.89
C LEU A 88 7.78 -1.78 11.82
N ARG A 89 7.16 -0.68 12.25
CA ARG A 89 7.81 0.64 12.25
C ARG A 89 8.24 1.09 13.64
N ALA A 90 7.40 0.81 14.63
CA ALA A 90 7.61 1.15 16.02
C ALA A 90 7.24 -0.01 16.93
N VAL A 91 7.64 0.07 18.19
CA VAL A 91 7.31 -0.92 19.23
C VAL A 91 5.80 -1.10 19.37
N SER A 92 5.02 -0.03 19.22
CA SER A 92 3.55 -0.08 19.29
C SER A 92 2.92 -0.93 18.18
N ASP A 93 3.52 -0.95 16.98
CA ASP A 93 3.03 -1.83 15.91
C ASP A 93 3.28 -3.29 16.31
N PHE A 94 4.42 -3.60 16.93
CA PHE A 94 4.80 -4.97 17.27
C PHE A 94 3.80 -5.68 18.18
N GLU A 95 3.29 -5.03 19.23
CA GLU A 95 2.35 -5.68 20.16
C GLU A 95 1.05 -6.10 19.47
N MET A 96 0.45 -5.17 18.72
CA MET A 96 -0.77 -5.43 17.94
C MET A 96 -0.54 -6.51 16.89
N GLU A 97 0.57 -6.44 16.18
CA GLU A 97 0.94 -7.36 15.11
C GLU A 97 1.25 -8.77 15.61
N LEU A 98 1.92 -8.88 16.76
CA LEU A 98 2.22 -10.14 17.41
C LEU A 98 0.93 -10.83 17.90
N GLN A 99 0.00 -10.08 18.48
CA GLN A 99 -1.31 -10.61 18.87
C GLN A 99 -2.10 -11.14 17.66
N MET A 100 -2.09 -10.41 16.54
CA MET A 100 -2.71 -10.87 15.30
C MET A 100 -2.04 -12.12 14.75
N ALA A 101 -0.71 -12.20 14.78
CA ALA A 101 0.03 -13.39 14.34
C ALA A 101 -0.35 -14.63 15.18
N HIS A 102 -0.41 -14.51 16.50
CA HIS A 102 -0.84 -15.61 17.36
C HIS A 102 -2.28 -16.04 17.08
N THR A 103 -3.18 -15.09 16.88
CA THR A 103 -4.59 -15.37 16.55
C THR A 103 -4.71 -16.07 15.20
N ASN A 104 -3.99 -15.60 14.18
CA ASN A 104 -3.94 -16.24 12.87
C ASN A 104 -3.41 -17.68 12.96
N LYS A 105 -2.44 -17.93 13.85
CA LYS A 105 -1.86 -19.25 14.08
C LYS A 105 -2.85 -20.25 14.68
N THR A 106 -3.83 -19.81 15.48
CA THR A 106 -4.87 -20.71 16.01
C THR A 106 -5.86 -21.15 14.93
N ILE A 107 -6.00 -20.37 13.85
CA ILE A 107 -6.91 -20.64 12.74
C ILE A 107 -6.21 -21.46 11.64
N ALA A 108 -4.97 -21.11 11.31
CA ALA A 108 -4.19 -21.72 10.25
C ALA A 108 -2.76 -22.02 10.72
N THR A 109 -2.55 -23.21 11.29
CA THR A 109 -1.28 -23.62 11.92
C THR A 109 -0.12 -23.77 10.92
N GLN A 110 -0.42 -23.94 9.63
CA GLN A 110 0.56 -24.06 8.55
C GLN A 110 1.06 -22.71 7.99
N ILE A 111 0.44 -21.60 8.38
CA ILE A 111 0.84 -20.25 7.95
C ILE A 111 1.71 -19.63 9.04
N GLU A 112 2.86 -19.11 8.65
CA GLU A 112 3.74 -18.31 9.51
C GLU A 112 3.53 -16.82 9.29
N THR A 113 3.82 -16.00 10.31
CA THR A 113 3.92 -14.54 10.14
C THR A 113 5.38 -14.13 10.21
N VAL A 114 5.85 -13.41 9.18
CA VAL A 114 7.21 -12.90 9.06
C VAL A 114 7.19 -11.39 9.25
N PHE A 115 7.86 -10.94 10.31
CA PHE A 115 8.00 -9.52 10.61
C PHE A 115 9.27 -8.96 9.98
N LEU A 116 9.12 -7.88 9.21
CA LEU A 116 10.23 -7.11 8.66
C LEU A 116 10.27 -5.75 9.35
N ALA A 117 11.35 -5.46 10.06
CA ALA A 117 11.61 -4.13 10.60
C ALA A 117 11.75 -3.14 9.44
N THR A 118 10.95 -2.08 9.43
CA THR A 118 10.95 -1.04 8.38
C THR A 118 12.27 -0.29 8.42
N SER A 119 12.83 0.04 7.26
CA SER A 119 14.03 0.86 7.18
C SER A 119 13.84 2.20 7.92
N ASN A 120 14.86 2.66 8.66
CA ASN A 120 14.75 3.83 9.54
C ASN A 120 14.19 5.07 8.82
N GLU A 121 14.58 5.28 7.57
CA GLU A 121 14.12 6.39 6.71
C GLU A 121 12.60 6.40 6.45
N PHE A 122 11.90 5.28 6.63
CA PHE A 122 10.45 5.17 6.46
C PHE A 122 9.70 4.83 7.76
N SER A 123 10.39 4.82 8.90
CA SER A 123 9.80 4.47 10.21
C SER A 123 8.64 5.39 10.62
N PHE A 124 8.67 6.66 10.23
CA PHE A 124 7.60 7.62 10.50
C PHE A 124 6.44 7.55 9.49
N LEU A 125 6.62 6.81 8.39
CA LEU A 125 5.73 6.89 7.24
C LEU A 125 4.49 6.01 7.43
N SER A 126 3.33 6.61 7.23
CA SER A 126 2.04 5.93 7.14
C SER A 126 1.18 6.55 6.06
N SER A 127 0.30 5.78 5.44
CA SER A 127 -0.65 6.33 4.45
C SER A 127 -1.57 7.39 5.06
N SER A 128 -1.90 7.29 6.36
CA SER A 128 -2.67 8.32 7.07
C SER A 128 -1.93 9.65 7.11
N VAL A 129 -0.64 9.64 7.45
CA VAL A 129 0.21 10.84 7.46
C VAL A 129 0.35 11.43 6.06
N VAL A 130 0.56 10.60 5.04
CA VAL A 130 0.61 11.06 3.64
C VAL A 130 -0.68 11.78 3.24
N LYS A 131 -1.83 11.16 3.53
CA LYS A 131 -3.14 11.75 3.22
C LYS A 131 -3.39 13.05 3.98
N GLU A 132 -2.98 13.13 5.25
CA GLU A 132 -3.11 14.34 6.06
C GLU A 132 -2.27 15.49 5.50
N ILE A 133 -0.98 15.25 5.21
CA ILE A 133 -0.09 16.25 4.63
C ILE A 133 -0.68 16.79 3.32
N ALA A 134 -1.08 15.90 2.41
CA ALA A 134 -1.62 16.30 1.11
C ALA A 134 -2.97 17.03 1.24
N ARG A 135 -3.86 16.59 2.15
CA ARG A 135 -5.14 17.25 2.43
C ARG A 135 -4.96 18.72 2.83
N PHE A 136 -3.91 19.01 3.59
CA PHE A 136 -3.59 20.36 4.06
C PHE A 136 -2.55 21.11 3.20
N GLY A 137 -2.12 20.53 2.07
CA GLY A 137 -1.29 21.23 1.08
C GLY A 137 0.20 21.09 1.18
N GLY A 138 0.69 20.19 2.04
CA GLY A 138 2.09 19.82 2.01
C GLY A 138 2.40 18.95 0.79
N SER A 139 3.63 19.07 0.27
CA SER A 139 4.14 18.13 -0.73
C SER A 139 4.41 16.77 -0.11
N ILE A 140 4.05 15.71 -0.84
CA ILE A 140 4.24 14.31 -0.49
C ILE A 140 5.13 13.56 -1.48
N ASP A 141 5.80 14.28 -2.39
CA ASP A 141 6.57 13.67 -3.50
C ASP A 141 7.75 12.81 -3.00
N HIS A 142 8.20 13.09 -1.78
CA HIS A 142 9.26 12.35 -1.08
C HIS A 142 8.75 11.16 -0.26
N LEU A 143 7.42 10.93 -0.21
CA LEU A 143 6.78 9.91 0.63
C LEU A 143 6.14 8.78 -0.18
N VAL A 144 5.80 9.04 -1.45
CA VAL A 144 5.14 8.08 -2.34
C VAL A 144 5.71 8.19 -3.77
N PRO A 145 5.55 7.15 -4.60
CA PRO A 145 5.86 7.23 -6.03
C PRO A 145 5.11 8.37 -6.72
N THR A 146 5.71 8.95 -7.77
CA THR A 146 5.17 10.12 -8.48
C THR A 146 3.72 9.93 -8.94
N HIS A 147 3.38 8.78 -9.54
CA HIS A 147 2.01 8.52 -10.00
C HIS A 147 0.99 8.50 -8.86
N VAL A 148 1.40 8.07 -7.67
CA VAL A 148 0.56 8.05 -6.46
C VAL A 148 0.41 9.45 -5.88
N ALA A 149 1.46 10.27 -5.90
CA ALA A 149 1.38 11.67 -5.46
C ALA A 149 0.37 12.43 -6.33
N GLU A 150 0.46 12.26 -7.65
CA GLU A 150 -0.49 12.84 -8.61
C GLU A 150 -1.93 12.39 -8.36
N ASP A 151 -2.15 11.10 -8.10
CA ASP A 151 -3.47 10.57 -7.73
C ASP A 151 -4.05 11.28 -6.50
N ILE A 152 -3.24 11.43 -5.44
CA ILE A 152 -3.67 12.08 -4.20
C ILE A 152 -3.94 13.57 -4.44
N TYR A 153 -3.05 14.26 -5.15
CA TYR A 153 -3.25 15.67 -5.46
C TYR A 153 -4.53 15.86 -6.27
N ARG A 154 -4.84 14.97 -7.23
CA ARG A 154 -6.14 15.01 -7.94
C ARG A 154 -7.32 14.82 -7.00
N CYS A 155 -7.25 13.94 -6.01
CA CYS A 155 -8.31 13.76 -5.02
C CYS A 155 -8.52 15.01 -4.15
N TYR A 156 -7.44 15.65 -3.70
CA TYR A 156 -7.49 16.82 -2.83
C TYR A 156 -7.45 18.16 -3.58
N ALA A 157 -7.44 18.17 -4.92
CA ALA A 157 -7.36 19.37 -5.77
C ALA A 157 -8.53 20.34 -5.60
N LYS A 158 -9.54 20.04 -4.78
CA LYS A 158 -10.51 21.02 -4.30
C LYS A 158 -9.89 22.07 -3.35
N THR A 159 -8.63 21.92 -2.90
CA THR A 159 -8.00 22.83 -1.92
C THR A 159 -6.61 23.43 -2.24
N HIS A 160 -6.01 23.27 -3.44
CA HIS A 160 -4.70 23.92 -3.72
C HIS A 160 -4.57 24.67 -5.05
N PRO A 161 -3.99 25.90 -5.04
CA PRO A 161 -3.53 26.56 -6.25
C PRO A 161 -2.24 25.89 -6.72
N VAL A 162 -2.27 25.44 -7.97
CA VAL A 162 -1.14 24.85 -8.68
C VAL A 162 0.06 25.82 -8.68
N SER A 163 1.18 25.45 -8.07
CA SER A 163 2.48 25.98 -8.50
C SER A 163 3.22 24.89 -9.26
N LEU A 164 2.89 24.76 -10.56
CA LEU A 164 3.69 23.99 -11.51
C LEU A 164 5.09 24.62 -11.62
N PRO A 165 6.16 23.83 -11.80
CA PRO A 165 7.45 24.38 -12.20
C PRO A 165 7.27 25.14 -13.53
N LYS A 166 7.66 26.42 -13.52
CA LYS A 166 7.79 27.24 -14.72
C LYS A 166 8.93 26.63 -15.54
N ASP A 167 8.58 25.94 -16.63
CA ASP A 167 9.32 25.90 -17.92
C ASP A 167 9.00 24.59 -18.67
N SER A 168 7.85 24.54 -19.35
CA SER A 168 7.60 23.63 -20.49
C SER A 168 6.42 24.13 -21.33
N PRO A 169 6.53 24.21 -22.66
CA PRO A 169 5.45 24.69 -23.52
C PRO A 169 4.25 23.73 -23.52
N GLN A 170 3.06 24.33 -23.42
CA GLN A 170 1.76 23.69 -23.32
C GLN A 170 1.48 22.74 -24.50
N THR A 171 1.05 21.52 -24.19
CA THR A 171 0.13 20.76 -25.05
C THR A 171 -0.86 20.04 -24.14
N ILE A 172 -2.01 20.68 -23.95
CA ILE A 172 -3.12 20.12 -23.18
C ILE A 172 -3.80 19.09 -24.10
N VAL A 173 -3.51 17.81 -23.88
CA VAL A 173 -4.37 16.73 -24.37
C VAL A 173 -5.35 16.44 -23.24
N ALA A 174 -6.62 16.76 -23.47
CA ALA A 174 -7.72 16.41 -22.61
C ALA A 174 -7.89 14.88 -22.62
N THR A 175 -7.26 14.19 -21.66
CA THR A 175 -7.59 12.80 -21.34
C THR A 175 -8.66 12.78 -20.25
N THR A 176 -9.76 12.11 -20.59
CA THR A 176 -10.94 11.84 -19.77
C THR A 176 -10.61 11.46 -18.32
N LEU A 177 -11.25 12.16 -17.38
CA LEU A 177 -11.19 11.91 -15.93
C LEU A 177 -11.62 10.47 -15.59
N PRO A 178 -10.80 9.69 -14.88
CA PRO A 178 -11.30 8.52 -14.15
C PRO A 178 -12.10 8.99 -12.93
N GLU A 179 -13.22 8.31 -12.68
CA GLU A 179 -14.22 8.64 -11.67
C GLU A 179 -13.69 8.67 -10.22
N THR A 180 -14.21 9.68 -9.50
CA THR A 180 -14.32 9.93 -8.05
C THR A 180 -13.45 9.15 -7.06
N CYS A 181 -12.56 9.87 -6.36
CA CYS A 181 -12.07 9.45 -5.04
C CYS A 181 -13.24 9.43 -4.04
N ASN A 182 -13.22 8.53 -3.06
CA ASN A 182 -14.29 8.51 -2.05
C ASN A 182 -14.09 9.70 -1.10
N GLU A 183 -15.08 10.60 -1.04
CA GLU A 183 -15.15 11.69 -0.05
C GLU A 183 -15.58 11.19 1.34
#